data_AF-A0A3S0CF49-F1
#
_entry.id   AF-A0A3S0CF49-F1
#
_cell.length_a   1.000
_cell.length_b   1.000
_cell.length_c   1.000
_cell.angle_alpha   90.00
_cell.angle_beta   90.00
_cell.angle_gamma   90.00
#
_symmetry.space_group_name_H-M   'P 1'
#
loop_
_entity.id
_entity.type
_entity.pdbx_description
1 polymer ?
#
loop_
_entity_poly.entity_id
_entity_poly.type
_entity_poly.pdbx_seq_one_letter_code
_entity_poly.pdbx_strand_id
1 'polypeptide(L)'
;MKSNMRPNKTKFAKKNQTTVLKPSHAHKLDYVISILLIAFSVITIVALATYSPNDSCWSRTFDTDVIHNQLGTFGAYFSDLLFYLFGYSTWLIPCGIFYLAVFKMLRREIKPGNLFSVARVVAYLFLLISVSGFEYLLFANDESVLPDGFGGAVGEFFDLQLHEYMTEAVMAIILLVIIAITMSFVFKIKWLFIVERIGLYIERFYLWLSNLIGRRDAIDIHQEELHEELVTQIAEEEPTLINRMRPNLVSRVVEEPKVVEEDYLEECVLDDNEASINFEEVVENGIDEIDNDDVELPDFSTFDNIDEEIIVENEEELVEEETIFDFTNLES
;
A
#
# COMPACT_ATOMS: atom_id res chain seq x y z
N MET A 1 -1.66 67.63 -24.08
CA MET A 1 -0.97 66.82 -25.12
C MET A 1 -0.44 65.56 -24.46
N LYS A 2 -1.16 64.43 -24.57
CA LYS A 2 -0.73 63.12 -24.06
C LYS A 2 0.28 62.53 -25.04
N SER A 3 1.54 62.36 -24.64
CA SER A 3 2.55 61.66 -25.43
C SER A 3 2.43 60.16 -25.17
N ASN A 4 1.81 59.43 -26.10
CA ASN A 4 1.83 57.97 -26.15
C ASN A 4 3.26 57.48 -26.42
N MET A 5 4.02 57.14 -25.38
CA MET A 5 5.24 56.33 -25.51
C MET A 5 4.91 54.89 -25.09
N ARG A 6 4.77 54.00 -26.09
CA ARG A 6 4.72 52.56 -25.85
C ARG A 6 6.14 52.06 -25.56
N PRO A 7 6.39 51.29 -24.49
CA PRO A 7 7.70 50.71 -24.25
C PRO A 7 8.00 49.68 -25.34
N ASN A 8 9.03 49.97 -26.13
CA ASN A 8 9.51 49.11 -27.20
C ASN A 8 10.20 47.89 -26.56
N LYS A 9 9.47 46.78 -26.40
CA LYS A 9 10.04 45.50 -25.93
C LYS A 9 11.16 45.09 -26.89
N THR A 10 12.39 45.28 -26.45
CA THR A 10 13.59 45.02 -27.25
C THR A 10 13.63 43.54 -27.65
N LYS A 11 13.62 43.27 -28.96
CA LYS A 11 13.72 41.91 -29.56
C LYS A 11 14.98 41.14 -29.16
N PHE A 12 15.86 41.73 -28.37
CA PHE A 12 17.15 41.19 -27.95
C PHE A 12 17.04 40.20 -26.77
N ALA A 13 15.97 40.25 -25.97
CA ALA A 13 15.82 39.33 -24.83
C ALA A 13 15.50 37.88 -25.23
N LYS A 14 15.03 37.65 -26.48
CA LYS A 14 14.60 36.31 -26.94
C LYS A 14 15.73 35.48 -27.58
N LYS A 15 16.94 36.03 -27.73
CA LYS A 15 18.00 35.43 -28.57
C LYS A 15 19.00 34.53 -27.83
N ASN A 16 19.00 34.49 -26.49
CA ASN A 16 20.03 33.75 -25.73
C ASN A 16 19.59 32.40 -25.13
N GLN A 17 18.41 31.88 -25.49
CA GLN A 17 18.05 30.50 -25.21
C GLN A 17 18.14 29.65 -26.48
N THR A 18 19.30 29.64 -27.12
CA THR A 18 19.61 28.59 -28.07
C THR A 18 20.00 27.36 -27.26
N THR A 19 19.07 26.46 -27.02
CA THR A 19 19.42 25.10 -26.63
C THR A 19 20.44 24.58 -27.66
N VAL A 20 21.57 24.08 -27.17
CA VAL A 20 22.72 23.63 -27.99
C VAL A 20 22.32 22.56 -29.02
N LEU A 21 21.15 21.94 -28.83
CA LEU A 21 20.60 20.89 -29.66
C LEU A 21 19.24 21.30 -30.25
N LYS A 22 19.03 20.93 -31.52
CA LYS A 22 17.75 21.07 -32.24
C LYS A 22 16.67 20.22 -31.52
N PRO A 23 15.45 20.73 -31.27
CA PRO A 23 14.45 20.08 -30.40
C PRO A 23 14.09 18.65 -30.81
N SER A 24 14.14 18.32 -32.11
CA SER A 24 13.91 16.96 -32.61
C SER A 24 14.94 15.92 -32.12
N HIS A 25 16.20 16.32 -31.88
CA HIS A 25 17.23 15.43 -31.35
C HIS A 25 17.23 15.38 -29.81
N ALA A 26 16.83 16.48 -29.15
CA ALA A 26 16.70 16.53 -27.70
C ALA A 26 15.71 15.48 -27.17
N HIS A 27 14.55 15.32 -27.84
CA HIS A 27 13.58 14.30 -27.46
C HIS A 27 14.12 12.87 -27.60
N LYS A 28 14.87 12.58 -28.68
CA LYS A 28 15.47 11.26 -28.89
C LYS A 28 16.53 10.94 -27.82
N LEU A 29 17.31 11.95 -27.41
CA LEU A 29 18.27 11.81 -26.33
C LEU A 29 17.58 11.51 -25.01
N ASP A 30 16.43 12.13 -24.74
CA ASP A 30 15.70 11.89 -23.50
C ASP A 30 15.22 10.44 -23.38
N TYR A 31 14.71 9.85 -24.47
CA TYR A 31 14.35 8.42 -24.51
C TYR A 31 15.55 7.51 -24.29
N VAL A 32 16.68 7.78 -24.97
CA VAL A 32 17.90 6.97 -24.80
C VAL A 32 18.41 7.05 -23.36
N ILE A 33 18.43 8.24 -22.76
CA ILE A 33 18.82 8.43 -21.37
C ILE A 33 17.86 7.71 -20.42
N SER A 34 16.54 7.80 -20.64
CA SER A 34 15.57 7.07 -19.82
C SER A 34 15.77 5.55 -19.88
N ILE A 35 16.03 4.99 -21.06
CA ILE A 35 16.31 3.55 -21.22
C ILE A 35 17.58 3.16 -20.46
N LEU A 36 18.65 3.97 -20.56
CA LEU A 36 19.89 3.75 -19.83
C LEU A 36 19.68 3.82 -18.31
N LEU A 37 18.87 4.77 -17.82
CA LEU A 37 18.54 4.88 -16.40
C LEU A 37 17.72 3.70 -15.90
N ILE A 38 16.74 3.22 -16.68
CA ILE A 38 15.98 2.00 -16.33
C ILE A 38 16.93 0.81 -16.26
N ALA A 39 17.80 0.61 -17.25
CA ALA A 39 18.78 -0.47 -17.24
C ALA A 39 19.71 -0.37 -16.02
N PHE A 40 20.20 0.83 -15.69
CA PHE A 40 21.04 1.06 -14.52
C PHE A 40 20.31 0.79 -13.20
N SER A 41 19.03 1.17 -13.09
CA SER A 41 18.18 0.85 -11.94
C SER A 41 18.02 -0.66 -11.77
N VAL A 42 17.71 -1.39 -12.85
CA VAL A 42 17.60 -2.87 -12.81
C VAL A 42 18.91 -3.52 -12.41
N ILE A 43 20.04 -3.09 -12.97
CA ILE A 43 21.37 -3.58 -12.59
C ILE A 43 21.62 -3.32 -11.09
N THR A 44 21.27 -2.13 -10.60
CA THR A 44 21.40 -1.79 -9.17
C THR A 44 20.53 -2.70 -8.31
N ILE A 45 19.28 -2.96 -8.71
CA ILE A 45 18.38 -3.90 -8.01
C ILE A 45 19.00 -5.30 -7.95
N VAL A 46 19.52 -5.81 -9.06
CA VAL A 46 20.18 -7.13 -9.09
C VAL A 46 21.40 -7.15 -8.17
N ALA A 47 22.21 -6.10 -8.17
CA ALA A 47 23.36 -5.97 -7.28
C ALA A 47 22.95 -6.06 -5.81
N LEU A 48 21.89 -5.34 -5.41
CA LEU A 48 21.40 -5.27 -4.04
C LEU A 48 20.66 -6.54 -3.62
N ALA A 49 19.83 -7.10 -4.49
CA ALA A 49 19.05 -8.31 -4.22
C ALA A 49 19.93 -9.56 -4.09
N THR A 50 21.09 -9.56 -4.74
CA THR A 50 22.04 -10.68 -4.71
C THR A 50 23.25 -10.38 -3.82
N TYR A 51 23.15 -9.35 -2.97
CA TYR A 51 24.15 -9.08 -1.95
C TYR A 51 24.28 -10.27 -1.00
N SER A 52 25.54 -10.64 -0.74
CA SER A 52 25.88 -11.68 0.21
C SER A 52 26.92 -11.14 1.20
N PRO A 53 26.68 -11.28 2.52
CA PRO A 53 27.64 -10.89 3.54
C PRO A 53 28.93 -11.71 3.52
N ASN A 54 28.98 -12.81 2.75
CA ASN A 54 30.14 -13.70 2.61
C ASN A 54 31.01 -13.36 1.39
N ASP A 55 30.59 -12.41 0.55
CA ASP A 55 31.40 -12.01 -0.61
C ASP A 55 32.59 -11.16 -0.15
N SER A 56 33.76 -11.34 -0.78
CA SER A 56 34.92 -10.48 -0.54
C SER A 56 34.67 -9.09 -1.12
N CYS A 57 34.56 -8.09 -0.25
CA CYS A 57 34.16 -6.72 -0.56
C CYS A 57 35.03 -5.69 0.20
N TRP A 58 34.65 -4.41 0.19
CA TRP A 58 35.41 -3.36 0.86
C TRP A 58 35.32 -3.47 2.39
N SER A 59 34.11 -3.70 2.89
CA SER A 59 33.86 -3.77 4.34
C SER A 59 34.32 -5.10 4.96
N ARG A 60 34.45 -6.17 4.16
CA ARG A 60 34.79 -7.52 4.63
C ARG A 60 35.72 -8.22 3.66
N THR A 61 36.83 -8.74 4.18
CA THR A 61 37.77 -9.56 3.41
C THR A 61 37.66 -11.01 3.87
N PHE A 62 37.09 -11.87 3.01
CA PHE A 62 37.10 -13.32 3.19
C PHE A 62 38.09 -13.96 2.22
N ASP A 63 38.71 -15.06 2.66
CA ASP A 63 39.66 -15.85 1.86
C ASP A 63 38.89 -16.90 1.04
N THR A 64 37.84 -16.46 0.33
CA THR A 64 36.95 -17.31 -0.46
C THR A 64 36.97 -16.88 -1.92
N ASP A 65 37.31 -17.81 -2.82
CA ASP A 65 37.33 -17.57 -4.28
C ASP A 65 35.93 -17.47 -4.91
N VAL A 66 34.86 -17.71 -4.14
CA VAL A 66 33.48 -17.74 -4.64
C VAL A 66 32.80 -16.41 -4.36
N ILE A 67 32.27 -15.79 -5.43
CA ILE A 67 31.46 -14.57 -5.36
C ILE A 67 30.01 -14.94 -5.65
N HIS A 68 29.11 -14.64 -4.73
CA HIS A 68 27.70 -14.96 -4.81
C HIS A 68 26.88 -13.90 -5.56
N ASN A 69 27.32 -12.64 -5.55
CA ASN A 69 26.66 -11.58 -6.31
C ASN A 69 26.57 -11.90 -7.81
N GLN A 70 25.38 -11.77 -8.39
CA GLN A 70 25.15 -12.14 -9.79
C GLN A 70 25.84 -11.21 -10.79
N LEU A 71 26.23 -10.01 -10.38
CA LEU A 71 27.05 -9.11 -11.19
C LEU A 71 28.55 -9.32 -10.96
N GLY A 72 28.93 -10.40 -10.29
CA GLY A 72 30.31 -10.74 -9.95
C GLY A 72 30.93 -9.77 -8.97
N THR A 73 32.27 -9.66 -9.00
CA THR A 73 33.05 -8.83 -8.06
C THR A 73 32.57 -7.38 -8.06
N PHE A 74 32.29 -6.80 -9.23
CA PHE A 74 31.82 -5.42 -9.29
C PHE A 74 30.51 -5.23 -8.53
N GLY A 75 29.56 -6.16 -8.67
CA GLY A 75 28.29 -6.15 -7.94
C GLY A 75 28.47 -6.24 -6.44
N ALA A 76 29.32 -7.16 -5.98
CA ALA A 76 29.62 -7.34 -4.57
C ALA A 76 30.14 -6.04 -3.94
N TYR A 77 31.18 -5.42 -4.53
CA TYR A 77 31.71 -4.14 -4.04
C TYR A 77 30.71 -2.99 -4.15
N PHE A 78 29.94 -2.92 -5.23
CA PHE A 78 28.97 -1.86 -5.43
C PHE A 78 27.83 -1.93 -4.41
N SER A 79 27.23 -3.10 -4.23
CA SER A 79 26.18 -3.33 -3.23
C SER A 79 26.69 -3.14 -1.80
N ASP A 80 27.89 -3.64 -1.48
CA ASP A 80 28.54 -3.46 -0.17
C ASP A 80 28.72 -1.98 0.17
N LEU A 81 29.23 -1.18 -0.77
CA LEU A 81 29.41 0.26 -0.55
C LEU A 81 28.08 0.98 -0.31
N LEU A 82 27.04 0.65 -1.06
CA LEU A 82 25.74 1.30 -0.89
C LEU A 82 25.11 0.93 0.46
N PHE A 83 25.10 -0.36 0.79
CA PHE A 83 24.59 -0.86 2.08
C PHE A 83 25.42 -0.34 3.26
N TYR A 84 26.74 -0.21 3.12
CA TYR A 84 27.59 0.42 4.13
C TYR A 84 27.20 1.89 4.36
N LEU A 85 26.96 2.66 3.29
CA LEU A 85 26.65 4.09 3.43
C LEU A 85 25.24 4.37 3.93
N PHE A 86 24.24 3.68 3.39
CA PHE A 86 22.83 4.03 3.60
C PHE A 86 22.00 2.93 4.28
N GLY A 87 22.57 1.75 4.55
CA GLY A 87 21.82 0.63 5.10
C GLY A 87 20.64 0.24 4.21
N TYR A 88 19.48 -0.04 4.79
CA TYR A 88 18.28 -0.44 4.04
C TYR A 88 17.72 0.67 3.16
N SER A 89 17.92 1.94 3.52
CA SER A 89 17.54 3.09 2.70
C SER A 89 18.18 3.08 1.31
N THR A 90 19.23 2.28 1.10
CA THR A 90 19.82 2.01 -0.22
C THR A 90 18.78 1.63 -1.28
N TRP A 91 17.70 0.94 -0.90
CA TRP A 91 16.62 0.56 -1.83
C TRP A 91 15.90 1.75 -2.45
N LEU A 92 15.98 2.93 -1.85
CA LEU A 92 15.48 4.16 -2.46
C LEU A 92 16.28 4.50 -3.72
N ILE A 93 17.60 4.28 -3.77
CA ILE A 93 18.44 4.63 -4.92
C ILE A 93 17.89 4.11 -6.26
N PRO A 94 17.67 2.79 -6.45
CA PRO A 94 17.09 2.28 -7.69
C PRO A 94 15.66 2.80 -7.94
N CYS A 95 14.86 3.02 -6.89
CA CYS A 95 13.51 3.60 -7.00
C CYS A 95 13.56 5.04 -7.53
N GLY A 96 14.50 5.86 -7.04
CA GLY A 96 14.71 7.23 -7.48
C GLY A 96 15.22 7.32 -8.92
N ILE A 97 16.16 6.44 -9.29
CA ILE A 97 16.65 6.33 -10.67
C ILE A 97 15.51 5.95 -11.62
N PHE A 98 14.70 4.96 -11.23
CA PHE A 98 13.55 4.52 -12.02
C PHE A 98 12.49 5.62 -12.15
N TYR A 99 12.14 6.29 -11.04
CA TYR A 99 11.23 7.44 -11.04
C TYR A 99 11.72 8.54 -11.97
N LEU A 100 13.01 8.89 -11.92
CA LEU A 100 13.61 9.89 -12.81
C LEU A 100 13.50 9.46 -14.29
N ALA A 101 13.74 8.18 -14.58
CA ALA A 101 13.67 7.65 -15.92
C ALA A 101 12.26 7.70 -16.50
N VAL A 102 11.26 7.28 -15.72
CA VAL A 102 9.83 7.31 -16.09
C VAL A 102 9.35 8.75 -16.23
N PHE A 103 9.71 9.65 -15.31
CA PHE A 103 9.33 11.06 -15.37
C PHE A 103 9.84 11.71 -16.67
N LYS A 104 11.09 11.40 -17.05
CA LYS A 104 11.70 11.89 -18.29
C LYS A 104 11.09 11.24 -19.53
N MET A 105 10.69 9.97 -19.46
CA MET A 105 10.05 9.23 -20.55
C MET A 105 8.61 9.71 -20.82
N LEU A 106 7.84 10.03 -19.77
CA LEU A 106 6.50 10.61 -19.83
C LEU A 106 6.47 12.06 -20.33
N ARG A 107 7.59 12.55 -20.89
CA ARG A 107 7.75 13.90 -21.45
C ARG A 107 7.40 15.03 -20.48
N ARG A 108 7.47 14.78 -19.16
CA ARG A 108 7.45 15.87 -18.18
C ARG A 108 8.79 16.57 -18.30
N GLU A 109 8.85 17.66 -19.07
CA GLU A 109 10.09 18.35 -19.43
C GLU A 109 10.93 18.72 -18.19
N ILE A 110 11.93 17.90 -17.88
CA ILE A 110 13.04 18.30 -17.02
C ILE A 110 13.94 19.14 -17.92
N LYS A 111 13.67 20.45 -18.01
CA LYS A 111 14.51 21.37 -18.77
C LYS A 111 15.93 21.33 -18.15
N PRO A 112 16.95 20.82 -18.88
CA PRO A 112 18.30 20.75 -18.34
C PRO A 112 18.77 22.17 -18.00
N GLY A 113 19.25 22.37 -16.77
CA GLY A 113 19.64 23.68 -16.25
C GLY A 113 18.52 24.48 -15.57
N ASN A 114 17.31 23.92 -15.41
CA ASN A 114 16.29 24.54 -14.57
C ASN A 114 16.62 24.29 -13.09
N LEU A 115 16.67 25.37 -12.30
CA LEU A 115 16.97 25.31 -10.86
C LEU A 115 16.02 24.35 -10.12
N PHE A 116 14.76 24.29 -10.53
CA PHE A 116 13.76 23.38 -9.98
C PHE A 116 14.10 21.89 -10.18
N SER A 117 14.74 21.54 -11.31
CA SER A 117 15.14 20.16 -11.59
C SER A 117 16.31 19.73 -10.72
N VAL A 118 17.29 20.63 -10.53
CA VAL A 118 18.40 20.39 -9.61
C VAL A 118 17.91 20.29 -8.17
N ALA A 119 17.02 21.22 -7.76
CA ALA A 119 16.41 21.20 -6.44
C ALA A 119 15.67 19.89 -6.15
N ARG A 120 15.04 19.26 -7.15
CA ARG A 120 14.38 17.95 -6.97
C ARG A 120 15.36 16.83 -6.68
N VAL A 121 16.49 16.80 -7.39
CA VAL A 121 17.56 15.80 -7.13
C VAL A 121 18.14 16.03 -5.74
N VAL A 122 18.41 17.27 -5.37
CA VAL A 122 18.90 17.63 -4.04
C VAL A 122 17.89 17.19 -2.96
N ALA A 123 16.60 17.49 -3.13
CA ALA A 123 15.57 17.06 -2.20
C ALA A 123 15.49 15.53 -2.08
N TYR A 124 15.72 14.80 -3.17
CA TYR A 124 15.79 13.34 -3.14
C TYR A 124 17.00 12.82 -2.34
N LEU A 125 18.14 13.48 -2.44
CA LEU A 125 19.31 13.16 -1.62
C LEU A 125 19.05 13.45 -0.14
N PHE A 126 18.40 14.56 0.18
CA PHE A 126 17.98 14.84 1.55
C PHE A 126 16.96 13.82 2.06
N LEU A 127 16.04 13.36 1.21
CA LEU A 127 15.11 12.28 1.54
C LEU A 127 15.89 11.00 1.89
N LEU A 128 16.82 10.58 1.04
CA LEU A 128 17.66 9.39 1.26
C LEU A 128 18.42 9.47 2.60
N ILE A 129 19.07 10.61 2.86
CA ILE A 129 19.82 10.84 4.10
C ILE A 129 18.88 10.82 5.32
N SER A 130 17.71 11.44 5.21
CA SER A 130 16.78 11.54 6.34
C SER A 130 16.14 10.18 6.67
N VAL A 131 15.83 9.36 5.65
CA VAL A 131 15.34 7.99 5.86
C VAL A 131 16.44 7.12 6.47
N SER A 132 17.68 7.24 6.01
CA SER A 132 18.84 6.52 6.57
C SER A 132 19.07 6.85 8.06
N GLY A 133 19.01 8.14 8.44
CA GLY A 133 19.06 8.54 9.84
C GLY A 133 17.87 8.04 10.66
N PHE A 134 16.67 8.05 10.08
CA PHE A 134 15.46 7.56 10.76
C PHE A 134 15.51 6.04 10.99
N GLU A 135 15.97 5.27 10.00
CA GLU A 135 16.17 3.82 10.12
C GLU A 135 17.22 3.48 11.18
N TYR A 136 18.33 4.23 11.26
CA TYR A 136 19.33 4.05 12.30
C TYR A 136 18.73 4.19 13.70
N LEU A 137 17.95 5.25 13.94
CA LEU A 137 17.32 5.50 15.24
C LEU A 137 16.27 4.42 15.59
N LEU A 138 15.49 3.98 14.61
CA LEU A 138 14.41 3.02 14.84
C LEU A 138 14.94 1.63 15.20
N PHE A 139 16.05 1.22 14.58
CA PHE A 139 16.63 -0.11 14.71
C PHE A 139 18.00 -0.10 15.39
N ALA A 140 18.29 0.93 16.21
CA ALA A 140 19.60 1.10 16.86
C ALA A 140 20.01 -0.09 17.75
N ASN A 141 19.03 -0.84 18.27
CA ASN A 141 19.26 -1.97 19.16
C ASN A 141 19.20 -3.34 18.47
N ASP A 142 18.90 -3.40 17.17
CA ASP A 142 18.70 -4.65 16.45
C ASP A 142 19.98 -5.11 15.77
N GLU A 143 20.27 -6.42 15.86
CA GLU A 143 21.38 -7.01 15.13
C GLU A 143 21.10 -7.01 13.62
N SER A 144 21.99 -6.41 12.85
CA SER A 144 21.87 -6.34 11.39
C SER A 144 22.92 -7.21 10.70
N VAL A 145 22.53 -7.85 9.59
CA VAL A 145 23.46 -8.58 8.71
C VAL A 145 24.33 -7.61 7.88
N LEU A 146 23.89 -6.35 7.77
CA LEU A 146 24.55 -5.28 7.02
C LEU A 146 25.88 -4.89 7.67
N PRO A 147 26.82 -4.29 6.90
CA PRO A 147 28.12 -3.90 7.43
C PRO A 147 28.05 -2.91 8.59
N ASP A 148 27.11 -1.96 8.53
CA ASP A 148 27.09 -0.77 9.39
C ASP A 148 25.69 -0.45 9.95
N GLY A 149 24.86 -1.48 10.14
CA GLY A 149 23.51 -1.32 10.70
C GLY A 149 22.43 -0.96 9.67
N PHE A 150 21.22 -0.73 10.18
CA PHE A 150 20.02 -0.48 9.36
C PHE A 150 20.07 0.86 8.62
N GLY A 151 20.68 1.89 9.19
CA GLY A 151 20.81 3.21 8.58
C GLY A 151 22.17 3.49 7.92
N GLY A 152 23.13 2.57 8.04
CA GLY A 152 24.50 2.74 7.52
C GLY A 152 25.28 3.90 8.14
N ALA A 153 26.46 4.15 7.60
CA ALA A 153 27.40 5.17 8.07
C ALA A 153 26.82 6.59 8.08
N VAL A 154 25.92 6.90 7.13
CA VAL A 154 25.25 8.19 7.07
C VAL A 154 24.31 8.35 8.27
N GLY A 155 23.51 7.33 8.58
CA GLY A 155 22.57 7.38 9.70
C GLY A 155 23.29 7.48 11.05
N GLU A 156 24.33 6.66 11.24
CA GLU A 156 25.19 6.72 12.42
C GLU A 156 25.82 8.11 12.59
N PHE A 157 26.35 8.69 11.50
CA PHE A 157 26.94 10.03 11.55
C PHE A 157 25.95 11.07 12.08
N PHE A 158 24.70 11.06 11.61
CA PHE A 158 23.70 12.01 12.11
C PHE A 158 23.36 11.78 13.57
N ASP A 159 23.15 10.53 13.98
CA ASP A 159 22.90 10.22 15.40
C ASP A 159 24.05 10.71 16.29
N LEU A 160 25.30 10.38 15.96
CA LEU A 160 26.47 10.83 16.71
C LEU A 160 26.57 12.36 16.83
N GLN A 161 26.19 13.11 15.80
CA GLN A 161 26.23 14.58 15.85
C GLN A 161 25.06 15.20 16.62
N LEU A 162 23.88 14.55 16.65
CA LEU A 162 22.65 15.12 17.20
C LEU A 162 22.31 14.60 18.60
N HIS A 163 22.79 13.41 18.98
CA HIS A 163 22.51 12.75 20.24
C HIS A 163 22.95 13.57 21.46
N GLU A 164 24.01 14.40 21.33
CA GLU A 164 24.45 15.30 22.41
C GLU A 164 23.46 16.46 22.68
N TYR A 165 22.64 16.83 21.69
CA TYR A 165 21.79 18.01 21.74
C TYR A 165 20.32 17.71 22.04
N MET A 166 19.84 16.50 21.70
CA MET A 166 18.42 16.16 21.78
C MET A 166 18.20 14.67 21.99
N THR A 167 17.02 14.31 22.52
CA THR A 167 16.64 12.91 22.74
C THR A 167 16.27 12.22 21.42
N GLU A 168 16.41 10.90 21.37
CA GLU A 168 16.04 10.05 20.21
C GLU A 168 14.63 10.31 19.70
N ALA A 169 13.65 10.47 20.61
CA ALA A 169 12.28 10.78 20.24
C ALA A 169 12.13 12.10 19.48
N VAL A 170 12.89 13.14 19.88
CA VAL A 170 12.86 14.44 19.21
C VAL A 170 13.57 14.36 17.85
N MET A 171 14.70 13.65 17.76
CA MET A 171 15.40 13.39 16.50
C MET A 171 14.49 12.70 15.49
N ALA A 172 13.79 11.65 15.92
CA ALA A 172 12.88 10.88 15.06
C ALA A 172 11.75 11.76 14.50
N ILE A 173 11.14 12.63 15.33
CA ILE A 173 10.09 13.54 14.88
C ILE A 173 10.62 14.54 13.86
N ILE A 174 11.80 15.13 14.11
CA ILE A 174 12.42 16.09 13.17
C ILE A 174 12.73 15.42 11.83
N LEU A 175 13.33 14.22 11.85
CA LEU A 175 13.63 13.46 10.64
C LEU A 175 12.36 13.10 9.88
N LEU A 176 11.28 12.69 10.56
CA LEU A 176 9.99 12.39 9.93
C LEU A 176 9.42 13.63 9.24
N VAL A 177 9.51 14.81 9.86
CA VAL A 177 9.09 16.08 9.22
C VAL A 177 9.93 16.38 7.98
N ILE A 178 11.26 16.20 8.04
CA ILE A 178 12.13 16.41 6.88
C ILE A 178 11.81 15.41 5.76
N ILE A 179 11.57 14.14 6.09
CA ILE A 179 11.11 13.11 5.16
C ILE A 179 9.81 13.55 4.49
N ALA A 180 8.81 14.00 5.26
CA ALA A 180 7.53 14.45 4.71
C ALA A 180 7.68 15.65 3.76
N ILE A 181 8.51 16.65 4.12
CA ILE A 181 8.77 17.84 3.30
C ILE A 181 9.51 17.45 2.00
N THR A 182 10.59 16.69 2.10
CA THR A 182 11.40 16.28 0.94
C THR A 182 10.62 15.36 0.01
N MET A 183 9.86 14.41 0.55
CA MET A 183 8.95 13.54 -0.21
C MET A 183 7.90 14.36 -0.96
N SER A 184 7.28 15.35 -0.30
CA SER A 184 6.32 16.26 -0.94
C SER A 184 6.92 16.99 -2.13
N PHE A 185 8.16 17.48 -1.97
CA PHE A 185 8.87 18.23 -3.00
C PHE A 185 9.30 17.35 -4.18
N VAL A 186 9.73 16.11 -3.93
CA VAL A 186 10.15 15.14 -4.95
C VAL A 186 8.98 14.70 -5.83
N PHE A 187 7.88 14.29 -5.21
CA PHE A 187 6.76 13.65 -5.89
C PHE A 187 5.63 14.62 -6.28
N LYS A 188 5.73 15.90 -5.90
CA LYS A 188 4.64 16.89 -6.05
C LYS A 188 3.33 16.39 -5.43
N ILE A 189 3.42 15.90 -4.20
CA ILE A 189 2.28 15.30 -3.51
C ILE A 189 1.19 16.35 -3.31
N LYS A 190 -0.02 16.04 -3.79
CA LYS A 190 -1.25 16.74 -3.40
C LYS A 190 -1.81 16.03 -2.17
N TRP A 191 -1.52 16.54 -0.97
CA TRP A 191 -1.94 15.92 0.29
C TRP A 191 -3.46 15.69 0.36
N LEU A 192 -4.25 16.63 -0.16
CA LEU A 192 -5.71 16.49 -0.22
C LEU A 192 -6.15 15.25 -1.00
N PHE A 193 -5.56 15.02 -2.17
CA PHE A 193 -5.83 13.85 -3.00
C PHE A 193 -5.49 12.53 -2.28
N ILE A 194 -4.37 12.51 -1.53
CA ILE A 194 -4.00 11.32 -0.74
C ILE A 194 -5.02 11.05 0.35
N VAL A 195 -5.43 12.09 1.10
CA VAL A 195 -6.40 11.95 2.19
C VAL A 195 -7.75 11.46 1.66
N GLU A 196 -8.22 12.00 0.54
CA GLU A 196 -9.45 11.54 -0.13
C GLU A 196 -9.35 10.07 -0.54
N ARG A 197 -8.22 9.66 -1.14
CA ARG A 197 -8.02 8.27 -1.57
C ARG A 197 -7.98 7.31 -0.40
N ILE A 198 -7.30 7.68 0.69
CA ILE A 198 -7.25 6.89 1.93
C ILE A 198 -8.65 6.80 2.53
N GLY A 199 -9.40 7.89 2.57
CA GLY A 199 -10.79 7.91 3.04
C GLY A 199 -11.68 6.92 2.28
N LEU A 200 -11.59 6.91 0.94
CA LEU A 200 -12.32 5.96 0.10
C LEU A 200 -11.92 4.49 0.36
N TYR A 201 -10.63 4.22 0.59
CA TYR A 201 -10.19 2.87 0.95
C TYR A 201 -10.71 2.43 2.31
N ILE A 202 -10.72 3.34 3.30
CA ILE A 202 -11.26 3.07 4.63
C ILE A 202 -12.77 2.80 4.55
N GLU A 203 -13.52 3.60 3.79
CA GLU A 203 -14.95 3.40 3.57
C GLU A 203 -15.22 2.05 2.92
N ARG A 204 -14.50 1.72 1.84
CA ARG A 204 -14.62 0.42 1.16
C ARG A 204 -14.26 -0.74 2.08
N PHE A 205 -13.22 -0.59 2.88
CA PHE A 205 -12.81 -1.61 3.85
C PHE A 205 -13.85 -1.80 4.94
N TYR A 206 -14.43 -0.70 5.44
CA TYR A 206 -15.52 -0.73 6.41
C TYR A 206 -16.76 -1.44 5.84
N LEU A 207 -17.17 -1.10 4.62
CA LEU A 207 -18.29 -1.75 3.94
C LEU A 207 -18.02 -3.23 3.63
N TRP A 208 -16.79 -3.57 3.24
CA TRP A 208 -16.37 -4.96 3.05
C TRP A 208 -16.49 -5.74 4.37
N LEU A 209 -15.99 -5.18 5.47
CA LEU A 209 -16.03 -5.82 6.78
C LEU A 209 -17.47 -5.94 7.31
N SER A 210 -18.31 -4.92 7.13
CA SER A 210 -19.72 -4.97 7.52
C SER A 210 -20.49 -6.00 6.70
N ASN A 211 -20.18 -6.17 5.42
CA ASN A 211 -20.78 -7.20 4.58
C ASN A 211 -20.33 -8.62 4.97
N LEU A 212 -19.12 -8.80 5.49
CA LEU A 212 -18.68 -10.10 6.03
C LEU A 212 -19.43 -10.48 7.32
N ILE A 213 -19.74 -9.48 8.16
CA ILE A 213 -20.42 -9.70 9.44
C ILE A 213 -21.94 -9.85 9.21
N GLY A 214 -22.55 -8.98 8.40
CA GLY A 214 -23.98 -9.03 8.09
C GLY A 214 -24.41 -10.24 7.26
N ARG A 215 -23.47 -10.94 6.61
CA ARG A 215 -23.72 -12.25 5.98
C ARG A 215 -24.02 -13.35 7.00
N ARG A 216 -23.57 -13.22 8.26
CA ARG A 216 -23.91 -14.18 9.33
C ARG A 216 -25.32 -13.93 9.84
N ASP A 217 -25.65 -12.67 10.11
CA ASP A 217 -26.97 -12.28 10.61
C ASP A 217 -28.10 -12.60 9.60
N ALA A 218 -27.85 -12.47 8.29
CA ALA A 218 -28.84 -12.77 7.26
C ALA A 218 -29.09 -14.28 7.07
N ILE A 219 -28.10 -15.14 7.35
CA ILE A 219 -28.23 -16.60 7.26
C ILE A 219 -29.02 -17.12 8.46
N ASP A 220 -28.77 -16.58 9.66
CA ASP A 220 -29.47 -16.99 10.88
C ASP A 220 -30.97 -16.63 10.84
N ILE A 221 -31.31 -15.43 10.34
CA ILE A 221 -32.71 -14.99 10.19
C ILE A 221 -33.47 -15.86 9.18
N HIS A 222 -32.83 -16.22 8.07
CA HIS A 222 -33.49 -17.04 7.03
C HIS A 222 -33.73 -18.48 7.49
N GLN A 223 -32.83 -19.05 8.31
CA GLN A 223 -33.03 -20.37 8.91
C GLN A 223 -34.17 -20.38 9.93
N GLU A 224 -34.33 -19.32 10.71
CA GLU A 224 -35.40 -19.19 11.70
C GLU A 224 -36.78 -19.07 11.01
N GLU A 225 -36.89 -18.28 9.94
CA GLU A 225 -38.12 -18.19 9.12
C GLU A 225 -38.48 -19.52 8.45
N LEU A 226 -37.50 -20.23 7.88
CA LEU A 226 -37.71 -21.57 7.29
C LEU A 226 -38.16 -22.60 8.33
N HIS A 227 -37.58 -22.56 9.53
CA HIS A 227 -37.98 -23.44 10.64
C HIS A 227 -39.40 -23.13 11.12
N GLU A 228 -39.77 -21.86 11.23
CA GLU A 228 -41.13 -21.46 11.61
C GLU A 228 -42.16 -21.88 10.56
N GLU A 229 -41.84 -21.75 9.27
CA GLU A 229 -42.71 -22.18 8.18
C GLU A 229 -42.89 -23.72 8.14
N LEU A 230 -41.80 -24.48 8.31
CA LEU A 230 -41.84 -25.95 8.41
C LEU A 230 -42.64 -26.43 9.64
N VAL A 231 -42.44 -25.82 10.81
CA VAL A 231 -43.18 -26.17 12.03
C VAL A 231 -44.67 -25.88 11.87
N THR A 232 -45.02 -24.77 11.21
CA THR A 232 -46.41 -24.40 10.94
C THR A 232 -47.08 -25.39 9.99
N GLN A 233 -46.38 -25.82 8.93
CA GLN A 233 -46.90 -26.83 7.99
C GLN A 233 -47.09 -28.20 8.64
N ILE A 234 -46.15 -28.65 9.49
CA ILE A 234 -46.26 -29.93 10.22
C ILE A 234 -47.42 -29.89 11.23
N ALA A 235 -47.61 -28.77 11.94
CA ALA A 235 -48.72 -28.59 12.88
C ALA A 235 -50.10 -28.58 12.19
N GLU A 236 -50.17 -28.15 10.93
CA GLU A 236 -51.40 -28.14 10.14
C GLU A 236 -51.73 -29.51 9.52
N GLU A 237 -50.72 -30.38 9.27
CA GLU A 237 -50.93 -31.75 8.78
C GLU A 237 -51.39 -32.75 9.86
N GLU A 238 -50.94 -32.61 11.12
CA GLU A 238 -51.24 -33.57 12.20
C GLU A 238 -52.72 -33.77 12.60
N PRO A 239 -53.67 -32.81 12.52
CA PRO A 239 -55.06 -33.08 12.91
C PRO A 239 -55.80 -34.03 11.96
N THR A 240 -55.22 -34.37 10.80
CA THR A 240 -55.88 -35.22 9.79
C THR A 240 -55.57 -36.72 9.91
N LEU A 241 -54.48 -37.11 10.57
CA LEU A 241 -54.04 -38.51 10.64
C LEU A 241 -54.68 -39.33 11.76
N ILE A 242 -55.14 -38.70 12.84
CA ILE A 242 -55.77 -39.42 13.97
C ILE A 242 -57.14 -40.01 13.58
N ASN A 243 -57.80 -39.48 12.54
CA ASN A 243 -59.17 -39.88 12.18
C ASN A 243 -59.27 -41.04 11.16
N ARG A 244 -58.14 -41.62 10.71
CA ARG A 244 -58.14 -42.67 9.66
C ARG A 244 -57.85 -44.09 10.15
N MET A 245 -57.44 -44.30 11.41
CA MET A 245 -57.24 -45.66 11.94
C MET A 245 -58.25 -45.99 13.03
N ARG A 246 -59.42 -46.46 12.61
CA ARG A 246 -60.26 -47.33 13.46
C ARG A 246 -60.68 -48.57 12.69
N PRO A 247 -60.00 -49.73 12.86
CA PRO A 247 -60.67 -51.00 12.69
C PRO A 247 -61.38 -51.38 14.00
N ASN A 248 -62.66 -51.67 13.90
CA ASN A 248 -63.49 -52.20 14.97
C ASN A 248 -62.95 -53.56 15.44
N LEU A 249 -62.73 -53.74 16.74
CA LEU A 249 -62.73 -55.06 17.40
C LEU A 249 -63.12 -54.93 18.87
N VAL A 250 -64.38 -55.30 19.13
CA VAL A 250 -64.95 -56.07 20.25
C VAL A 250 -64.40 -55.84 21.68
N SER A 251 -65.36 -55.53 22.54
CA SER A 251 -65.33 -55.54 24.01
C SER A 251 -64.45 -56.61 24.67
N ARG A 252 -63.57 -56.17 25.57
CA ARG A 252 -63.26 -56.93 26.78
C ARG A 252 -62.94 -55.97 27.93
N VAL A 253 -63.82 -55.99 28.93
CA VAL A 253 -63.57 -55.47 30.28
C VAL A 253 -62.36 -56.19 30.88
N VAL A 254 -61.48 -55.48 31.59
CA VAL A 254 -60.89 -55.83 32.90
C VAL A 254 -59.74 -54.87 33.26
N GLU A 255 -59.97 -54.15 34.36
CA GLU A 255 -59.09 -53.67 35.45
C GLU A 255 -57.82 -52.82 35.19
N GLU A 256 -57.84 -51.60 35.74
CA GLU A 256 -56.65 -50.88 36.22
C GLU A 256 -55.99 -51.65 37.39
N PRO A 257 -54.66 -51.58 37.54
CA PRO A 257 -54.20 -50.85 38.74
C PRO A 257 -52.84 -50.12 38.66
N LYS A 258 -52.83 -49.00 39.39
CA LYS A 258 -51.83 -48.48 40.34
C LYS A 258 -50.55 -47.77 39.87
N VAL A 259 -50.62 -46.46 40.12
CA VAL A 259 -49.59 -45.53 40.60
C VAL A 259 -48.54 -46.17 41.53
N VAL A 260 -47.26 -45.85 41.27
CA VAL A 260 -46.21 -45.71 42.28
C VAL A 260 -45.36 -44.49 41.90
N GLU A 261 -45.41 -43.44 42.72
CA GLU A 261 -44.40 -42.38 42.80
C GLU A 261 -43.22 -42.90 43.62
N GLU A 262 -41.98 -42.51 43.26
CA GLU A 262 -41.00 -42.08 44.26
C GLU A 262 -39.86 -41.28 43.62
N ASP A 263 -39.70 -40.05 44.14
CA ASP A 263 -38.55 -39.16 44.00
C ASP A 263 -37.24 -39.80 44.48
N TYR A 264 -36.09 -39.34 44.00
CA TYR A 264 -35.01 -38.79 44.84
C TYR A 264 -33.99 -38.02 43.98
N LEU A 265 -33.69 -36.79 44.42
CA LEU A 265 -32.59 -35.92 43.97
C LEU A 265 -31.24 -36.46 44.44
N GLU A 266 -30.19 -36.32 43.64
CA GLU A 266 -28.83 -36.12 44.15
C GLU A 266 -27.96 -35.31 43.18
N GLU A 267 -27.47 -34.20 43.68
CA GLU A 267 -26.50 -33.28 43.07
C GLU A 267 -25.10 -33.69 43.57
N CYS A 268 -24.13 -33.83 42.67
CA CYS A 268 -22.71 -33.97 43.04
C CYS A 268 -21.84 -33.14 42.08
N VAL A 269 -21.24 -32.10 42.65
CA VAL A 269 -20.21 -31.22 42.10
C VAL A 269 -18.83 -31.89 42.21
N LEU A 270 -17.86 -31.41 41.40
CA LEU A 270 -16.38 -31.56 41.38
C LEU A 270 -15.91 -32.15 40.04
N ASP A 271 -14.90 -31.66 39.32
CA ASP A 271 -13.87 -30.64 39.53
C ASP A 271 -13.26 -30.28 38.14
N ASP A 272 -12.62 -29.11 38.04
CA ASP A 272 -11.96 -28.60 36.84
C ASP A 272 -10.62 -29.32 36.56
N ASN A 273 -10.37 -29.73 35.31
CA ASN A 273 -9.16 -29.42 34.51
C ASN A 273 -8.90 -30.37 33.33
N GLU A 274 -8.43 -29.75 32.24
CA GLU A 274 -7.66 -30.28 31.09
C GLU A 274 -8.33 -31.24 30.09
N ALA A 275 -8.64 -30.74 28.89
CA ALA A 275 -8.08 -31.28 27.64
C ALA A 275 -8.45 -30.38 26.44
N SER A 276 -7.44 -29.74 25.86
CA SER A 276 -7.43 -29.11 24.54
C SER A 276 -7.67 -30.14 23.43
N ILE A 277 -8.64 -29.90 22.54
CA ILE A 277 -8.87 -30.72 21.34
C ILE A 277 -8.38 -29.94 20.11
N ASN A 278 -7.48 -30.57 19.35
CA ASN A 278 -6.84 -30.08 18.12
C ASN A 278 -7.84 -29.95 16.96
N PHE A 279 -7.75 -28.85 16.21
CA PHE A 279 -8.69 -28.46 15.15
C PHE A 279 -8.26 -28.88 13.73
N GLU A 280 -7.32 -29.83 13.61
CA GLU A 280 -6.63 -30.13 12.34
C GLU A 280 -7.18 -31.37 11.60
N GLU A 281 -8.28 -31.97 12.07
CA GLU A 281 -8.82 -33.24 11.51
C GLU A 281 -10.16 -33.10 10.74
N VAL A 282 -10.70 -31.88 10.58
CA VAL A 282 -12.01 -31.69 9.91
C VAL A 282 -11.90 -31.20 8.45
N VAL A 283 -10.70 -30.94 7.94
CA VAL A 283 -10.51 -30.33 6.60
C VAL A 283 -10.59 -31.33 5.43
N GLU A 284 -10.64 -32.65 5.66
CA GLU A 284 -10.45 -33.61 4.56
C GLU A 284 -11.69 -34.43 4.12
N ASN A 285 -12.90 -34.16 4.63
CA ASN A 285 -14.10 -34.88 4.17
C ASN A 285 -15.28 -33.92 3.92
N GLY A 286 -15.53 -33.60 2.65
CA GLY A 286 -16.79 -32.98 2.22
C GLY A 286 -16.67 -32.01 1.05
N ILE A 287 -16.15 -32.46 -0.08
CA ILE A 287 -16.46 -31.83 -1.37
C ILE A 287 -17.45 -32.76 -2.04
N ASP A 288 -18.70 -32.34 -2.19
CA ASP A 288 -19.55 -32.69 -3.32
C ASP A 288 -20.76 -31.72 -3.40
N GLU A 289 -20.93 -31.17 -4.61
CA GLU A 289 -22.12 -30.53 -5.19
C GLU A 289 -22.71 -29.27 -4.52
N ILE A 290 -22.33 -28.10 -5.04
CA ILE A 290 -23.25 -26.95 -5.17
C ILE A 290 -23.19 -26.46 -6.62
N ASP A 291 -24.34 -26.53 -7.28
CA ASP A 291 -24.60 -26.10 -8.64
C ASP A 291 -24.18 -24.64 -8.89
N ASN A 292 -23.47 -24.43 -10.00
CA ASN A 292 -23.29 -23.13 -10.62
C ASN A 292 -24.59 -22.77 -11.32
N ASP A 293 -25.35 -21.81 -10.80
CA ASP A 293 -26.16 -20.91 -11.62
C ASP A 293 -26.34 -19.58 -10.86
N ASP A 294 -26.13 -18.47 -11.57
CA ASP A 294 -26.34 -17.06 -11.19
C ASP A 294 -25.30 -16.38 -10.27
N VAL A 295 -24.07 -16.20 -10.79
CA VAL A 295 -23.14 -15.16 -10.32
C VAL A 295 -22.88 -14.15 -11.45
N GLU A 296 -23.68 -13.09 -11.52
CA GLU A 296 -23.29 -11.88 -12.26
C GLU A 296 -22.38 -11.01 -11.36
N LEU A 297 -21.09 -11.01 -11.68
CA LEU A 297 -20.13 -10.03 -11.17
C LEU A 297 -20.50 -8.64 -11.72
N PRO A 298 -20.43 -7.55 -10.92
CA PRO A 298 -20.63 -6.21 -11.46
C PRO A 298 -19.53 -5.89 -12.49
N ASP A 299 -19.95 -5.46 -13.67
CA ASP A 299 -19.08 -5.07 -14.78
C ASP A 299 -18.20 -3.86 -14.40
N PHE A 300 -16.88 -4.07 -14.36
CA PHE A 300 -15.87 -3.06 -14.01
C PHE A 300 -15.43 -2.18 -15.19
N SER A 301 -16.03 -2.33 -16.39
CA SER A 301 -15.59 -1.63 -17.60
C SER A 301 -16.12 -0.20 -17.75
N THR A 302 -17.01 0.27 -16.86
CA THR A 302 -17.66 1.59 -17.00
C THR A 302 -16.89 2.75 -16.39
N PHE A 303 -15.77 2.52 -15.69
CA PHE A 303 -15.03 3.59 -14.99
C PHE A 303 -13.85 4.19 -15.78
N ASP A 304 -13.40 3.57 -16.87
CA ASP A 304 -12.34 4.12 -17.72
C ASP A 304 -12.80 5.37 -18.51
N ASN A 305 -14.12 5.60 -18.65
CA ASN A 305 -14.67 6.74 -19.40
C ASN A 305 -14.88 8.00 -18.55
N ILE A 306 -14.88 7.91 -17.22
CA ILE A 306 -15.06 9.08 -16.33
C ILE A 306 -13.74 9.87 -16.23
N ASP A 307 -12.61 9.21 -16.50
CA ASP A 307 -11.28 9.82 -16.46
C ASP A 307 -11.09 10.86 -17.57
N GLU A 308 -11.74 10.77 -18.73
CA GLU A 308 -11.57 11.76 -19.81
C GLU A 308 -12.46 13.02 -19.64
N GLU A 309 -13.66 12.90 -19.08
CA GLU A 309 -14.62 14.01 -18.99
C GLU A 309 -14.23 15.02 -17.88
N ILE A 310 -13.71 14.52 -16.74
CA ILE A 310 -13.24 15.36 -15.62
C ILE A 310 -11.90 16.06 -15.94
N ILE A 311 -11.09 15.49 -16.85
CA ILE A 311 -9.82 16.09 -17.31
C ILE A 311 -10.07 17.31 -18.20
N VAL A 312 -11.15 17.32 -18.99
CA VAL A 312 -11.46 18.43 -19.91
C VAL A 312 -12.11 19.61 -19.19
N GLU A 313 -13.04 19.38 -18.26
CA GLU A 313 -13.68 20.48 -17.49
C GLU A 313 -12.68 21.24 -16.61
N ASN A 314 -11.72 20.55 -15.99
CA ASN A 314 -10.72 21.19 -15.13
C ASN A 314 -9.61 21.92 -15.89
N GLU A 315 -9.35 21.59 -17.17
CA GLU A 315 -8.41 22.34 -18.01
C GLU A 315 -9.02 23.68 -18.50
N GLU A 316 -10.34 23.76 -18.70
CA GLU A 316 -10.99 25.03 -19.06
C GLU A 316 -11.14 25.98 -17.86
N GLU A 317 -11.46 25.48 -16.67
CA GLU A 317 -11.65 26.31 -15.46
C GLU A 317 -10.32 26.89 -14.95
N LEU A 318 -9.20 26.17 -15.07
CA LEU A 318 -7.86 26.65 -14.69
C LEU A 318 -7.26 27.67 -15.69
N VAL A 319 -7.71 27.67 -16.94
CA VAL A 319 -7.28 28.66 -17.95
C VAL A 319 -8.05 29.99 -17.80
N GLU A 320 -9.29 29.95 -17.32
CA GLU A 320 -10.05 31.18 -16.98
C GLU A 320 -9.55 31.85 -15.69
N GLU A 321 -9.15 31.11 -14.65
CA GLU A 321 -8.58 31.73 -13.44
C GLU A 321 -7.18 32.33 -13.65
N GLU A 322 -6.30 31.71 -14.45
CA GLU A 322 -4.97 32.28 -14.75
C GLU A 322 -5.03 33.52 -15.67
N THR A 323 -6.10 33.71 -16.44
CA THR A 323 -6.26 34.90 -17.32
C THR A 323 -6.88 36.11 -16.62
N ILE A 324 -7.53 35.92 -15.46
CA ILE A 324 -8.16 37.02 -14.69
C ILE A 324 -7.17 37.63 -13.68
N PHE A 325 -6.07 36.96 -13.32
CA PHE A 325 -5.15 37.41 -12.26
C PHE A 325 -3.87 38.13 -12.73
N ASP A 326 -3.80 38.55 -14.00
CA ASP A 326 -2.72 39.42 -14.48
C ASP A 326 -3.30 40.68 -15.12
N PHE A 327 -2.75 41.84 -14.74
CA PHE A 327 -3.20 43.23 -15.02
C PHE A 327 -4.30 43.83 -14.14
N THR A 328 -3.92 44.30 -12.95
CA THR A 328 -3.95 45.74 -12.56
C THR A 328 -3.76 45.85 -11.05
N ASN A 329 -2.55 46.21 -10.60
CA ASN A 329 -2.30 47.03 -9.40
C ASN A 329 -0.81 47.05 -9.08
N LEU A 330 -0.06 47.93 -9.75
CA LEU A 330 1.20 48.46 -9.26
C LEU A 330 1.49 49.76 -10.05
N GLU A 331 0.69 50.79 -9.78
CA GLU A 331 1.05 52.19 -10.02
C GLU A 331 0.12 53.12 -9.21
N SER A 332 0.51 53.38 -7.96
CA SER A 332 0.39 54.68 -7.28
C SER A 332 1.20 54.67 -5.99
#